data_AF-A0A1H2W7J9-F1
#
_entry.id   AF-A0A1H2W7J9-F1
#
_cell.length_a   1.000
_cell.length_b   1.000
_cell.length_c   1.000
_cell.angle_alpha   90.00
_cell.angle_beta   90.00
_cell.angle_gamma   90.00
#
_symmetry.space_group_name_H-M   'P 1'
#
loop_
_entity.id
_entity.type
_entity.pdbx_description
1 polymer ?
#
loop_
_entity_poly.entity_id
_entity_poly.type
_entity_poly.pdbx_seq_one_letter_code
_entity_poly.pdbx_strand_id
1 'polypeptide(L)'
;MAKATGTLSDEALLAILQHHEREDGSSYPLGMKNGKIYVLSSLLAAADMYHSMAAERRENEGKSAFHAMRELTVQCLESFLPP
;
A
#
# COMPACT_ATOMS: atom_id res chain seq x y z
N MET A 1 -9.71 -1.28 -10.93
CA MET A 1 -10.79 -1.86 -10.10
C MET A 1 -10.92 -3.34 -10.41
N ALA A 2 -10.66 -4.21 -9.43
CA ALA A 2 -11.00 -5.62 -9.54
C ALA A 2 -12.53 -5.78 -9.49
N LYS A 3 -13.11 -6.59 -10.38
CA LYS A 3 -14.53 -6.94 -10.32
C LYS A 3 -14.68 -8.20 -9.45
N ALA A 4 -15.78 -8.29 -8.70
CA ALA A 4 -16.15 -9.48 -7.95
C ALA A 4 -16.40 -10.64 -8.93
N THR A 5 -15.34 -11.36 -9.26
CA THR A 5 -15.39 -12.72 -9.79
C THR A 5 -15.38 -13.59 -8.55
N GLY A 6 -16.36 -14.48 -8.35
CA GLY A 6 -16.60 -15.23 -7.09
C GLY A 6 -15.47 -16.14 -6.58
N THR A 7 -14.24 -15.90 -7.02
CA THR A 7 -12.96 -16.49 -6.63
C THR A 7 -12.25 -15.70 -5.51
N LEU A 8 -12.54 -14.41 -5.32
CA LEU A 8 -11.92 -13.57 -4.28
C LEU A 8 -12.88 -13.35 -3.12
N SER A 9 -12.37 -13.38 -1.89
CA SER A 9 -13.16 -13.05 -0.70
C SER A 9 -13.42 -11.54 -0.61
N ASP A 10 -14.44 -11.16 0.15
CA ASP A 10 -14.80 -9.76 0.36
C ASP A 10 -13.65 -8.97 1.03
N GLU A 11 -12.89 -9.61 1.92
CA GLU A 11 -11.71 -9.02 2.56
C GLU A 11 -10.61 -8.73 1.54
N ALA A 12 -10.39 -9.63 0.58
CA ALA A 12 -9.43 -9.43 -0.50
C ALA A 12 -9.86 -8.28 -1.43
N LEU A 13 -11.15 -8.22 -1.76
CA LEU A 13 -11.71 -7.11 -2.54
C LEU A 13 -11.58 -5.77 -1.79
N LEU A 14 -11.81 -5.76 -0.48
CA LEU A 14 -11.66 -4.57 0.36
C LEU A 14 -10.19 -4.12 0.44
N ALA A 15 -9.25 -5.06 0.60
CA ALA A 15 -7.82 -4.79 0.58
C ALA A 15 -7.40 -4.14 -0.74
N ILE A 16 -7.85 -4.71 -1.87
CA ILE A 16 -7.59 -4.16 -3.20
C ILE A 16 -8.21 -2.77 -3.37
N LEU A 17 -9.41 -2.54 -2.82
CA LEU A 17 -10.07 -1.24 -2.94
C LEU A 17 -9.32 -0.12 -2.20
N GLN A 18 -8.76 -0.44 -1.03
CA GLN A 18 -8.24 0.56 -0.09
C GLN A 18 -6.72 0.64 -0.01
N HIS A 19 -5.94 -0.25 -0.64
CA HIS A 19 -4.46 -0.24 -0.48
C HIS A 19 -3.74 1.01 -1.01
N HIS A 20 -4.43 1.89 -1.74
CA HIS A 20 -3.90 3.21 -2.11
C HIS A 20 -4.34 4.31 -1.14
N GLU A 21 -5.17 4.01 -0.14
CA GLU A 21 -5.61 4.95 0.89
C GLU A 21 -4.48 5.28 1.89
N ARG A 22 -4.53 6.51 2.42
CA ARG A 22 -3.62 7.09 3.40
C ARG A 22 -4.44 7.65 4.55
N GLU A 23 -3.90 7.59 5.76
CA GLU A 23 -4.62 8.03 6.97
C GLU A 23 -4.92 9.53 7.00
N ASP A 24 -4.16 10.32 6.26
CA ASP A 24 -4.37 11.77 6.08
C ASP A 24 -5.49 12.12 5.08
N GLY A 25 -5.97 11.12 4.32
CA GLY A 25 -6.96 11.22 3.25
C GLY A 25 -6.51 12.03 2.03
N SER A 26 -5.20 12.14 1.80
CA SER A 26 -4.62 12.68 0.55
C SER A 26 -4.71 11.71 -0.64
N SER A 27 -5.09 10.47 -0.34
CA SER A 27 -5.17 9.33 -1.25
C SER A 27 -6.48 9.23 -2.01
N TYR A 28 -6.55 8.21 -2.87
CA TYR A 28 -7.71 7.83 -3.66
C TYR A 28 -7.99 6.33 -3.46
N PRO A 29 -9.20 5.83 -3.79
CA PRO A 29 -10.33 6.53 -4.42
C PRO A 29 -11.36 7.16 -3.48
N LEU A 30 -11.40 6.78 -2.20
CA LEU A 30 -12.40 7.19 -1.21
C LEU A 30 -11.93 8.36 -0.34
N GLY A 31 -10.62 8.62 -0.25
CA GLY A 31 -10.05 9.70 0.56
C GLY A 31 -10.31 9.48 2.06
N MET A 32 -10.10 8.24 2.52
CA MET A 32 -10.46 7.82 3.87
C MET A 32 -9.60 8.51 4.92
N LYS A 33 -10.16 8.73 6.12
CA LYS A 33 -9.47 9.33 7.28
C LYS A 33 -9.84 8.61 8.57
N ASN A 34 -9.02 8.81 9.61
CA ASN A 34 -9.30 8.45 11.00
C ASN A 34 -9.43 6.92 11.26
N GLY A 35 -8.45 6.13 10.81
CA GLY A 35 -8.35 4.71 11.17
C GLY A 35 -9.43 3.82 10.54
N LYS A 36 -10.00 4.26 9.41
CA LYS A 36 -11.02 3.51 8.66
C LYS A 36 -10.43 2.63 7.55
N ILE A 37 -9.11 2.64 7.39
CA ILE A 37 -8.40 1.79 6.44
C ILE A 37 -8.31 0.39 7.03
N TYR A 38 -8.77 -0.60 6.28
CA TYR A 38 -8.71 -1.99 6.69
C TYR A 38 -7.25 -2.46 6.82
N VAL A 39 -6.93 -3.20 7.87
CA VAL A 39 -5.54 -3.56 8.21
C VAL A 39 -4.81 -4.31 7.10
N LEU A 40 -5.52 -5.18 6.35
CA LEU A 40 -4.92 -5.90 5.22
C LEU A 40 -4.66 -4.96 4.03
N SER A 41 -5.39 -3.87 3.89
CA SER A 41 -5.14 -2.82 2.90
C SER A 41 -3.82 -2.13 3.18
N SER A 42 -3.55 -1.76 4.44
CA SER A 42 -2.28 -1.15 4.86
C SER A 42 -1.10 -2.10 4.68
N LEU A 43 -1.28 -3.38 5.00
CA LEU A 43 -0.27 -4.42 4.76
C LEU A 43 0.03 -4.57 3.25
N LEU A 44 -1.01 -4.62 2.42
CA LEU A 44 -0.88 -4.71 0.97
C LEU A 44 -0.18 -3.48 0.39
N ALA A 45 -0.50 -2.29 0.89
CA ALA A 45 0.15 -1.04 0.50
C ALA A 45 1.66 -1.07 0.78
N ALA A 46 2.06 -1.51 1.99
CA ALA A 46 3.46 -1.64 2.36
C ALA A 46 4.20 -2.67 1.48
N ALA A 47 3.55 -3.80 1.18
CA ALA A 47 4.10 -4.82 0.29
C ALA A 47 4.29 -4.31 -1.15
N ASP A 48 3.30 -3.60 -1.70
CA ASP A 48 3.37 -2.99 -3.04
C ASP A 48 4.50 -1.96 -3.15
N MET A 49 4.64 -1.10 -2.14
CA MET A 49 5.73 -0.12 -2.08
C MET A 49 7.10 -0.79 -2.01
N TYR A 50 7.27 -1.79 -1.13
CA TYR A 50 8.51 -2.56 -1.05
C TYR A 50 8.86 -3.20 -2.40
N HIS A 51 7.88 -3.88 -3.02
CA HIS A 51 8.08 -4.54 -4.30
C HIS A 51 8.45 -3.53 -5.38
N SER A 52 7.80 -2.36 -5.41
CA SER A 52 8.12 -1.29 -6.36
C SER A 52 9.55 -0.74 -6.21
N MET A 53 10.07 -0.70 -4.97
CA MET A 53 11.44 -0.28 -4.70
C MET A 53 12.48 -1.36 -5.00
N ALA A 54 12.19 -2.62 -4.69
CA ALA A 54 13.15 -3.72 -4.76
C ALA A 54 13.16 -4.44 -6.11
N ALA A 55 12.07 -4.36 -6.89
CA ALA A 55 11.98 -5.01 -8.18
C ALA A 55 12.88 -4.31 -9.21
N GLU A 56 13.74 -5.10 -9.85
CA GLU A 56 14.49 -4.69 -11.03
C GLU A 56 13.52 -4.49 -12.20
N ARG A 57 13.61 -3.33 -12.85
CA ARG A 57 12.81 -2.97 -14.03
C ARG A 57 13.75 -2.49 -15.12
N ARG A 58 13.30 -2.48 -16.37
CA ARG A 58 14.11 -2.12 -17.54
C ARG A 58 14.85 -0.78 -17.42
N GLU A 59 14.37 0.12 -16.55
CA GLU A 59 14.87 1.47 -16.32
C GLU A 59 15.51 1.68 -14.92
N ASN A 60 15.53 0.66 -14.05
CA ASN A 60 16.02 0.76 -12.67
C ASN A 60 16.51 -0.60 -12.15
N GLU A 61 17.75 -0.66 -11.67
CA GLU A 61 18.38 -1.88 -11.13
C GLU A 61 17.71 -2.40 -9.85
N GLY A 62 16.77 -1.66 -9.27
CA GLY A 62 16.08 -2.03 -8.03
C GLY A 62 16.97 -1.77 -6.81
N LYS A 63 16.35 -1.33 -5.71
CA LYS A 63 17.07 -1.11 -4.45
C LYS A 63 17.36 -2.44 -3.77
N SER A 64 18.52 -2.56 -3.14
CA SER A 64 18.78 -3.67 -2.20
C SER A 64 17.68 -3.74 -1.14
N ALA A 65 17.38 -4.94 -0.64
CA ALA A 65 16.37 -5.16 0.40
C ALA A 65 16.52 -4.22 1.60
N PHE A 66 17.75 -3.98 2.07
CA PHE A 66 18.03 -3.06 3.17
C PHE A 66 17.62 -1.62 2.86
N HIS A 67 17.98 -1.12 1.68
CA HIS A 67 17.62 0.24 1.25
C HIS A 67 16.12 0.39 1.03
N ALA A 68 15.47 -0.60 0.41
CA ALA A 68 14.02 -0.61 0.22
C ALA A 68 13.27 -0.62 1.56
N MET A 69 13.70 -1.45 2.52
CA MET A 69 13.11 -1.48 3.87
C MET A 69 13.30 -0.17 4.63
N ARG A 70 14.50 0.42 4.56
CA ARG A 70 14.78 1.70 5.23
C ARG A 70 13.86 2.81 4.71
N GLU A 71 13.71 2.90 3.40
CA GLU A 71 12.89 3.94 2.77
C GLU A 71 11.39 3.69 2.97
N LEU A 72 10.96 2.43 2.91
CA LEU A 72 9.60 2.04 3.30
C LEU A 72 9.29 2.50 4.72
N THR A 73 10.20 2.29 5.67
CA THR A 73 9.99 2.69 7.07
C THR A 73 9.79 4.20 7.20
N VAL A 74 10.58 5.00 6.49
CA VAL A 74 10.44 6.47 6.48
C VAL A 74 9.08 6.88 5.90
N GLN A 75 8.71 6.33 4.73
CA GLN A 75 7.43 6.68 4.10
C GLN A 75 6.23 6.17 4.92
N CYS A 76 6.36 5.04 5.62
CA CYS A 76 5.34 4.52 6.50
C CYS A 76 5.03 5.45 7.67
N LEU A 77 6.07 6.05 8.27
CA LEU A 77 5.92 7.05 9.32
C LEU A 77 5.21 8.32 8.83
N GLU A 78 5.45 8.73 7.59
CA GLU A 78 4.87 9.94 7.02
C GLU A 78 3.45 9.76 6.47
N SER A 79 3.06 8.53 6.09
CA SER A 79 1.88 8.29 5.25
C SER A 79 0.81 7.40 5.87
N PHE A 80 1.19 6.52 6.81
CA PHE A 80 0.29 5.52 7.40
C PHE A 80 0.11 5.66 8.92
N LEU A 81 0.90 6.52 9.56
CA LEU A 81 0.74 6.86 10.96
C LEU A 81 0.25 8.31 11.05
N PRO A 82 -0.77 8.60 11.89
CA PRO A 82 -1.12 9.98 12.17
C PRO A 82 0.05 10.69 12.88
N PRO A 83 0.20 12.02 12.71
CA PRO A 83 1.18 12.80 13.44
C PRO A 83 0.97 12.75 14.96
#